data_AF-A0A1I1GZJ2-F1
#
_entry.id   AF-A0A1I1GZJ2-F1
#
_cell.length_a   1.000
_cell.length_b   1.000
_cell.length_c   1.000
_cell.angle_alpha   90.00
_cell.angle_beta   90.00
_cell.angle_gamma   90.00
#
_symmetry.space_group_name_H-M   'P 1'
#
loop_
_entity.id
_entity.type
_entity.pdbx_description
1 polymer ?
#
loop_
_entity_poly.entity_id
_entity_poly.type
_entity_poly.pdbx_seq_one_letter_code
_entity_poly.pdbx_strand_id
1 'polypeptide(L)'
;MPGHSFKFRIPALIRRPILSITPARLLRGGRLSDAGRLPRYLGFLAIGAVCIWMPITTYLSSAPLRYTSSLSLILPGSGASASVNLDRIGQASSYASSPYAHTSVSPTETYKRLLVAGRILDSAAAAVDMEARDFGQPRIELVDQTGLIHVSIVGNSPEDARARGDALLAAFFTEIEALRNDELDMRETGAGQAIDDYRLSVLATREEISRLQKETGLISADQFDALVAETDELARRADDMAATLAEKTEAVNALTQALQTTPRLAAAALKLHADTTFIALTEEASDQAALLSRKQARFGPRHPEVRAAKGSYDTAQAAAMTRAQAITDLDQRELSALDMSHVGNRAGLLSDLVSLEAERAGLAAEYAGAVLRLDQARARQMALIEPAARLEDLQRDFAVAEAVFASAIARTQTNKADLFASYPLVQVLEDPSLPTEPSSPRRKLAVAAGVAAMIFLLIGLTLGWTRRSLIDRLLKDGGDTPGASRPPRGLLVPAE
;
A
#
# COMPACT_ATOMS: atom_id res chain seq x y z
N MET A 1 0.69 40.99 116.76
CA MET A 1 0.05 42.22 116.25
C MET A 1 0.08 42.15 114.72
N PRO A 2 -1.01 42.49 114.03
CA PRO A 2 -1.94 41.60 113.30
C PRO A 2 -1.49 41.31 111.85
N GLY A 3 -1.88 40.25 111.14
CA GLY A 3 -3.14 39.50 111.22
C GLY A 3 -4.15 39.99 110.19
N HIS A 4 -3.90 39.83 108.88
CA HIS A 4 -4.88 40.11 107.82
C HIS A 4 -5.04 38.92 106.88
N SER A 5 -5.93 38.01 107.26
CA SER A 5 -6.51 36.99 106.39
C SER A 5 -7.51 37.65 105.43
N PHE A 6 -7.19 37.70 104.14
CA PHE A 6 -8.14 38.09 103.10
C PHE A 6 -9.17 36.96 102.90
N LYS A 7 -10.39 37.16 103.41
CA LYS A 7 -11.53 36.27 103.20
C LYS A 7 -12.06 36.46 101.79
N PHE A 8 -11.77 35.54 100.87
CA PHE A 8 -12.52 35.42 99.61
C PHE A 8 -13.93 34.93 99.93
N ARG A 9 -14.93 35.82 99.84
CA ARG A 9 -16.35 35.45 99.87
C ARG A 9 -16.69 34.78 98.54
N ILE A 10 -16.78 33.46 98.55
CA ILE A 10 -17.41 32.68 97.49
C ILE A 10 -18.91 33.03 97.49
N PRO A 11 -19.50 33.55 96.39
CA PRO A 11 -20.93 33.75 96.33
C PRO A 11 -21.66 32.40 96.39
N ALA A 12 -22.56 32.29 97.37
CA ALA A 12 -23.36 31.12 97.65
C ALA A 12 -24.38 30.84 96.52
N LEU A 13 -23.95 30.16 95.46
CA LEU A 13 -24.82 29.71 94.36
C LEU A 13 -24.54 28.26 93.94
N ILE A 14 -24.17 27.38 94.88
CA ILE A 14 -24.10 25.94 94.62
C ILE A 14 -24.58 25.19 95.88
N ARG A 15 -25.89 25.10 96.07
CA ARG A 15 -26.53 24.06 96.90
C ARG A 15 -27.92 23.73 96.36
N ARG A 16 -27.99 22.93 95.29
CA ARG A 16 -29.12 22.03 95.04
C ARG A 16 -28.60 20.73 94.39
N PRO A 17 -29.05 19.55 94.86
CA PRO A 17 -28.62 18.27 94.34
C PRO A 17 -29.11 18.07 92.90
N ILE A 18 -28.23 17.54 92.04
CA ILE A 18 -28.44 17.27 90.61
C ILE A 18 -29.47 16.15 90.35
N LEU A 19 -30.00 15.52 91.40
CA LEU A 19 -30.83 14.30 91.31
C LEU A 19 -32.35 14.50 91.39
N SER A 20 -32.88 15.73 91.29
CA SER A 20 -34.33 15.96 91.23
C SER A 20 -34.76 16.73 89.97
N ILE A 21 -34.39 16.24 88.80
CA ILE A 21 -34.78 16.82 87.51
C ILE A 21 -35.87 15.95 86.89
N THR A 22 -37.12 16.40 86.99
CA THR A 22 -38.27 15.79 86.30
C THR A 22 -38.20 16.14 84.79
N PRO A 23 -38.45 15.21 83.85
CA PRO A 23 -38.35 15.45 82.41
C PRO A 23 -39.28 16.59 81.92
N ALA A 24 -40.39 16.83 82.61
CA ALA A 24 -41.30 17.94 82.34
C ALA A 24 -40.66 19.33 82.52
N ARG A 25 -39.66 19.47 83.40
CA ARG A 25 -38.92 20.73 83.63
C ARG A 25 -37.73 20.91 82.70
N LEU A 26 -37.30 19.83 82.06
CA LEU A 26 -36.29 19.84 80.99
C LEU A 26 -36.85 20.47 79.71
N LEU A 27 -38.16 20.29 79.45
CA LEU A 27 -38.85 20.73 78.23
C LEU A 27 -39.59 22.08 78.37
N ARG A 28 -40.05 22.46 79.59
CA ARG A 28 -40.70 23.76 79.85
C ARG A 28 -39.70 24.76 80.42
N GLY A 29 -39.06 25.53 79.55
CA GLY A 29 -38.17 26.62 79.95
C GLY A 29 -38.85 27.64 80.87
N GLY A 30 -38.20 28.10 81.94
CA GLY A 30 -38.63 29.20 82.85
C GLY A 30 -38.64 30.62 82.25
N ARG A 31 -38.83 31.66 83.09
CA ARG A 31 -38.82 33.10 82.72
C ARG A 31 -37.38 33.59 82.42
N LEU A 32 -37.23 34.69 81.66
CA LEU A 32 -35.90 35.19 81.22
C LEU A 32 -34.99 35.71 82.35
N SER A 33 -35.55 36.11 83.50
CA SER A 33 -34.80 36.69 84.62
C SER A 33 -34.32 35.67 85.68
N ASP A 34 -34.39 34.36 85.38
CA ASP A 34 -34.04 33.31 86.34
C ASP A 34 -32.55 32.92 86.24
N ALA A 35 -31.74 33.38 87.20
CA ALA A 35 -30.31 33.07 87.31
C ALA A 35 -30.03 31.55 87.48
N GLY A 36 -31.02 30.74 87.84
CA GLY A 36 -30.92 29.28 87.94
C GLY A 36 -30.87 28.53 86.60
N ARG A 37 -30.96 29.23 85.45
CA ARG A 37 -30.85 28.65 84.09
C ARG A 37 -29.42 28.55 83.58
N LEU A 38 -28.57 29.49 83.97
CA LEU A 38 -27.16 29.56 83.55
C LEU A 38 -26.40 28.23 83.69
N PRO A 39 -26.39 27.56 84.86
CA PRO A 39 -25.62 26.32 85.01
C PRO A 39 -26.14 25.17 84.12
N ARG A 40 -27.42 25.19 83.70
CA ARG A 40 -28.00 24.13 82.86
C ARG A 40 -27.60 24.28 81.40
N TYR A 41 -27.71 25.50 80.87
CA TYR A 41 -27.26 25.79 79.50
C TYR A 41 -25.74 25.65 79.38
N LEU A 42 -25.00 26.03 80.42
CA LEU A 42 -23.55 25.81 80.49
C LEU A 42 -23.20 24.30 80.55
N GLY A 43 -24.00 23.49 81.23
CA GLY A 43 -23.90 22.02 81.19
C GLY A 43 -24.18 21.42 79.81
N PHE A 44 -25.23 21.86 79.11
CA PHE A 44 -25.51 21.43 77.73
C PHE A 44 -24.44 21.88 76.73
N LEU A 45 -23.88 23.08 76.93
CA LEU A 45 -22.77 23.58 76.14
C LEU A 45 -21.51 22.72 76.36
N ALA A 46 -21.19 22.36 77.60
CA ALA A 46 -20.05 21.50 77.91
C ALA A 46 -20.21 20.10 77.30
N ILE A 47 -21.39 19.48 77.44
CA ILE A 47 -21.68 18.16 76.86
C ILE A 47 -21.64 18.23 75.32
N GLY A 48 -22.27 19.23 74.72
CA GLY A 48 -22.26 19.42 73.27
C GLY A 48 -20.86 19.67 72.71
N ALA A 49 -20.04 20.46 73.41
CA ALA A 49 -18.64 20.69 73.04
C ALA A 49 -17.82 19.40 73.10
N VAL A 50 -18.01 18.56 74.12
CA VAL A 50 -17.36 17.24 74.19
C VAL A 50 -17.83 16.34 73.06
N CYS A 51 -19.12 16.27 72.76
CA CYS A 51 -19.67 15.45 71.66
C CYS A 51 -19.18 15.89 70.27
N ILE A 52 -18.85 17.17 70.07
CA ILE A 52 -18.30 17.69 68.82
C ILE A 52 -16.79 17.44 68.74
N TRP A 53 -16.05 17.82 69.79
CA TRP A 53 -14.59 17.79 69.75
C TRP A 53 -14.00 16.40 69.97
N MET A 54 -14.61 15.53 70.78
CA MET A 54 -14.07 14.19 71.06
C MET A 54 -13.95 13.33 69.78
N PRO A 55 -14.95 13.24 68.89
CA PRO A 55 -14.78 12.50 67.63
C PRO A 55 -13.74 13.13 66.71
N ILE A 56 -13.68 14.47 66.63
CA ILE A 56 -12.73 15.20 65.78
C ILE A 56 -11.29 14.97 66.25
N THR A 57 -11.02 15.08 67.56
CA THR A 57 -9.68 14.88 68.12
C THR A 57 -9.24 13.43 68.01
N THR A 58 -10.15 12.48 68.23
CA THR A 58 -9.89 11.04 68.06
C THR A 58 -9.54 10.73 66.61
N TYR A 59 -10.31 11.23 65.65
CA TYR A 59 -10.03 11.05 64.21
C TYR A 59 -8.68 11.64 63.80
N LEU A 60 -8.35 12.84 64.27
CA LEU A 60 -7.09 13.51 63.91
C LEU A 60 -5.85 12.87 64.56
N SER A 61 -6.00 12.12 65.66
CA SER A 61 -4.89 11.44 66.33
C SER A 61 -4.71 9.98 65.88
N SER A 62 -5.78 9.28 65.52
CA SER A 62 -5.73 7.86 65.19
C SER A 62 -5.63 7.57 63.69
N ALA A 63 -5.96 8.53 62.82
CA ALA A 63 -5.92 8.30 61.37
C ALA A 63 -4.47 8.33 60.84
N PRO A 64 -4.04 7.31 60.08
CA PRO A 64 -2.69 7.27 59.50
C PRO A 64 -2.50 8.43 58.50
N LEU A 65 -1.31 9.03 58.51
CA LEU A 65 -0.92 10.04 57.54
C LEU A 65 -0.83 9.40 56.16
N ARG A 66 -1.44 10.04 55.16
CA ARG A 66 -1.32 9.65 53.76
C ARG A 66 -0.80 10.82 52.96
N TYR A 67 0.09 10.52 52.02
CA TYR A 67 0.67 11.48 51.09
C TYR A 67 0.29 11.09 49.68
N THR A 68 0.00 12.06 48.83
CA THR A 68 -0.43 11.81 47.45
C THR A 68 0.58 12.43 46.51
N SER A 69 1.29 11.59 45.75
CA SER A 69 2.15 12.04 44.66
C SER A 69 1.32 12.16 43.39
N SER A 70 1.53 13.23 42.63
CA SER A 70 0.85 13.53 41.38
C SER A 70 1.87 13.60 40.25
N LEU A 71 1.52 13.05 39.09
CA LEU A 71 2.27 13.16 37.84
C LEU A 71 1.30 13.47 36.70
N SER A 72 1.82 14.07 35.63
CA SER A 72 1.03 14.47 34.47
C SER A 72 1.67 13.93 33.19
N LEU A 73 0.90 13.25 32.36
CA LEU A 73 1.32 12.73 31.05
C LEU A 73 0.57 13.47 29.93
N ILE A 74 1.23 13.65 28.79
CA ILE A 74 0.62 14.20 27.58
C ILE A 74 0.80 13.25 26.40
N LEU A 75 -0.26 13.09 25.62
CA LEU A 75 -0.24 12.41 24.33
C LEU A 75 -0.25 13.48 23.22
N PRO A 76 0.89 13.72 22.54
CA PRO A 76 0.94 14.63 21.40
C PRO A 76 0.03 14.15 20.27
N GLY A 77 -0.66 15.06 19.59
CA GLY A 77 -1.50 14.74 18.44
C GLY A 77 -0.70 14.05 17.33
N SER A 78 -1.24 12.95 16.80
CA SER A 78 -0.58 12.06 15.83
C SER A 78 -0.50 12.68 14.43
N GLY A 79 0.69 12.66 13.82
CA GLY A 79 0.89 13.07 12.43
C GLY A 79 2.26 12.69 11.88
N ALA A 80 2.61 11.40 11.91
CA ALA A 80 3.75 10.89 11.15
C ALA A 80 3.24 10.22 9.88
N SER A 81 3.66 10.71 8.71
CA SER A 81 3.35 10.10 7.40
C SER A 81 4.66 9.90 6.64
N ALA A 82 4.87 8.68 6.12
CA ALA A 82 6.02 8.36 5.28
C ALA A 82 5.51 7.95 3.88
N SER A 83 6.05 8.57 2.83
CA SER A 83 5.76 8.22 1.44
C SER A 83 7.05 7.82 0.73
N VAL A 84 6.99 6.77 -0.07
CA VAL A 84 8.10 6.30 -0.90
C VAL A 84 7.64 6.30 -2.35
N ASN A 85 8.36 7.04 -3.19
CA ASN A 85 8.12 7.09 -4.62
C ASN A 85 9.14 6.16 -5.31
N LEU A 86 8.66 5.12 -6.00
CA LEU A 86 9.52 4.18 -6.72
C LEU A 86 9.55 4.60 -8.19
N ASP A 87 10.73 4.98 -8.66
CA ASP A 87 10.92 5.44 -10.05
C ASP A 87 10.54 4.32 -11.03
N ARG A 88 9.72 4.66 -12.05
CA ARG A 88 9.10 3.77 -13.05
C ARG A 88 8.05 2.73 -12.61
N ILE A 89 7.79 2.52 -11.31
CA ILE A 89 6.98 1.36 -10.83
C ILE A 89 5.71 1.77 -10.07
N GLY A 90 5.59 3.03 -9.64
CA GLY A 90 4.39 3.59 -8.99
C GLY A 90 4.69 4.21 -7.62
N GLN A 91 3.67 4.79 -6.98
CA GLN A 91 3.80 5.33 -5.62
C GLN A 91 3.25 4.34 -4.59
N ALA A 92 4.05 4.03 -3.58
CA ALA A 92 3.59 3.35 -2.39
C ALA A 92 3.49 4.38 -1.26
N SER A 93 2.26 4.84 -0.99
CA SER A 93 1.99 5.65 0.21
C SER A 93 1.52 4.73 1.33
N SER A 94 2.18 4.80 2.49
CA SER A 94 1.63 4.23 3.71
C SER A 94 1.00 5.36 4.50
N TYR A 95 -0.33 5.34 4.59
CA TYR A 95 -1.03 6.17 5.56
C TYR A 95 -1.15 5.37 6.85
N ALA A 96 -0.38 5.79 7.83
CA ALA A 96 -0.52 5.43 9.23
C ALA A 96 -1.85 5.98 9.76
N SER A 97 -2.99 5.43 9.36
CA SER A 97 -4.25 5.79 10.00
C SER A 97 -4.23 5.19 11.39
N SER A 98 -3.77 5.97 12.37
CA SER A 98 -3.87 5.60 13.76
C SER A 98 -5.33 5.19 14.06
N PRO A 99 -5.59 4.09 14.77
CA PRO A 99 -6.94 3.72 15.20
C PRO A 99 -7.66 4.84 15.98
N TYR A 100 -6.88 5.79 16.50
CA TYR A 100 -7.30 6.99 17.23
C TYR A 100 -7.63 8.20 16.33
N ALA A 101 -7.53 8.07 15.00
CA ALA A 101 -7.92 9.12 14.05
C ALA A 101 -9.44 9.29 13.94
N HIS A 102 -10.22 8.33 14.44
CA HIS A 102 -11.68 8.39 14.51
C HIS A 102 -12.15 8.76 15.93
N THR A 103 -13.14 9.65 16.04
CA THR A 103 -13.72 10.14 17.31
C THR A 103 -14.33 9.05 18.22
N SER A 104 -14.40 7.81 17.76
CA SER A 104 -14.97 6.67 18.48
C SER A 104 -14.00 5.99 19.45
N VAL A 105 -12.69 6.18 19.29
CA VAL A 105 -11.67 5.53 20.14
C VAL A 105 -10.69 6.59 20.65
N SER A 106 -10.74 6.87 21.96
CA SER A 106 -9.84 7.84 22.59
C SER A 106 -8.54 7.16 23.06
N PRO A 107 -7.36 7.65 22.64
CA PRO A 107 -6.08 7.09 23.09
C PRO A 107 -5.88 7.29 24.59
N THR A 108 -6.36 8.39 25.18
CA THR A 108 -6.24 8.63 26.62
C THR A 108 -7.06 7.66 27.46
N GLU A 109 -8.21 7.19 26.96
CA GLU A 109 -9.00 6.14 27.62
C GLU A 109 -8.33 4.76 27.53
N THR A 110 -7.71 4.43 26.40
CA THR A 110 -6.90 3.20 26.28
C THR A 110 -5.73 3.22 27.26
N TYR A 111 -5.00 4.35 27.34
CA TYR A 111 -3.83 4.49 28.21
C TYR A 111 -4.20 4.52 29.69
N LYS A 112 -5.35 5.10 30.04
CA LYS A 112 -5.94 5.00 31.39
C LYS A 112 -6.22 3.56 31.79
N ARG A 113 -6.80 2.74 30.91
CA ARG A 113 -7.03 1.31 31.19
C ARG A 113 -5.71 0.57 31.37
N LEU A 114 -4.70 0.92 30.58
CA LEU A 114 -3.37 0.34 30.67
C LEU A 114 -2.69 0.69 32.01
N LEU A 115 -2.72 1.95 32.44
CA LEU A 115 -2.17 2.39 33.74
C LEU A 115 -2.81 1.70 34.98
N VAL A 116 -4.05 1.20 34.87
CA VAL A 116 -4.73 0.44 35.95
C VAL A 116 -4.64 -1.07 35.73
N ALA A 117 -4.02 -1.53 34.65
CA ALA A 117 -3.94 -2.95 34.35
C ALA A 117 -3.13 -3.67 35.44
N GLY A 118 -3.64 -4.83 35.88
CA GLY A 118 -3.03 -5.62 36.97
C GLY A 118 -1.55 -5.89 36.72
N ARG A 119 -1.18 -6.29 35.49
CA ARG A 119 0.22 -6.56 35.12
C ARG A 119 1.18 -5.38 35.33
N ILE A 120 0.71 -4.14 35.09
CA ILE A 120 1.53 -2.94 35.32
C ILE A 120 1.64 -2.66 36.81
N LEU A 121 0.53 -2.80 37.55
CA LEU A 121 0.53 -2.61 39.00
C LEU A 121 1.38 -3.67 39.72
N ASP A 122 1.34 -4.92 39.27
CA ASP A 122 2.16 -6.01 39.81
C ASP A 122 3.65 -5.77 39.54
N SER A 123 4.00 -5.34 38.33
CA SER A 123 5.37 -4.98 37.95
C SER A 123 5.89 -3.76 38.74
N ALA A 124 5.06 -2.73 38.87
CA ALA A 124 5.37 -1.54 39.66
C ALA A 124 5.54 -1.86 41.15
N ALA A 125 4.69 -2.73 41.70
CA ALA A 125 4.79 -3.19 43.09
C ALA A 125 6.06 -4.01 43.32
N ALA A 126 6.40 -4.91 42.40
CA ALA A 126 7.63 -5.68 42.45
C ALA A 126 8.89 -4.79 42.39
N ALA A 127 8.85 -3.70 41.62
CA ALA A 127 9.96 -2.74 41.52
C ALA A 127 10.26 -2.00 42.84
N VAL A 128 9.28 -1.90 43.74
CA VAL A 128 9.44 -1.31 45.08
C VAL A 128 9.43 -2.37 46.20
N ASP A 129 9.55 -3.65 45.85
CA ASP A 129 9.54 -4.80 46.79
C ASP A 129 8.26 -4.85 47.67
N MET A 130 7.11 -4.61 47.05
CA MET A 130 5.81 -4.62 47.70
C MET A 130 4.85 -5.60 47.01
N GLU A 131 3.87 -6.09 47.75
CA GLU A 131 2.76 -6.81 47.15
C GLU A 131 1.78 -5.84 46.46
N ALA A 132 1.18 -6.25 45.34
CA ALA A 132 0.26 -5.42 44.55
C ALA A 132 -0.92 -4.86 45.35
N ARG A 133 -1.40 -5.61 46.36
CA ARG A 133 -2.45 -5.15 47.28
C ARG A 133 -2.02 -3.94 48.11
N ASP A 134 -0.75 -3.87 48.48
CA ASP A 134 -0.19 -2.84 49.35
C ASP A 134 0.30 -1.62 48.57
N PHE A 135 0.57 -1.80 47.27
CA PHE A 135 0.90 -0.73 46.32
C PHE A 135 -0.27 0.25 46.14
N GLY A 136 -1.51 -0.27 46.13
CA GLY A 136 -2.73 0.51 45.98
C GLY A 136 -3.04 0.87 44.52
N GLN A 137 -4.26 1.32 44.26
CA GLN A 137 -4.67 1.70 42.91
C GLN A 137 -4.44 3.20 42.65
N PRO A 138 -3.81 3.57 41.52
CA PRO A 138 -3.68 4.96 41.14
C PRO A 138 -5.04 5.54 40.73
N ARG A 139 -5.26 6.81 41.05
CA ARG A 139 -6.43 7.56 40.60
C ARG A 139 -6.05 8.38 39.37
N ILE A 140 -6.75 8.09 38.27
CA ILE A 140 -6.46 8.66 36.94
C ILE A 140 -7.60 9.58 36.54
N GLU A 141 -7.27 10.83 36.28
CA GLU A 141 -8.19 11.86 35.80
C GLU A 141 -7.77 12.26 34.38
N LEU A 142 -8.72 12.20 33.45
CA LEU A 142 -8.52 12.63 32.07
C LEU A 142 -9.06 14.04 31.91
N VAL A 143 -8.31 14.89 31.22
CA VAL A 143 -8.78 16.24 30.87
C VAL A 143 -9.31 16.19 29.45
N ASP A 144 -10.61 16.43 29.30
CA ASP A 144 -11.28 16.40 28.00
C ASP A 144 -10.58 17.35 27.01
N GLN A 145 -10.43 16.88 25.76
CA GLN A 145 -9.93 17.67 24.62
C GLN A 145 -8.47 18.16 24.70
N THR A 146 -7.65 17.72 25.67
CA THR A 146 -6.26 18.20 25.83
C THR A 146 -5.18 17.12 25.74
N GLY A 147 -5.56 15.84 25.64
CA GLY A 147 -4.59 14.72 25.61
C GLY A 147 -3.83 14.53 26.93
N LEU A 148 -4.23 15.22 28.00
CA LEU A 148 -3.59 15.18 29.32
C LEU A 148 -4.18 14.06 30.20
N ILE A 149 -3.29 13.34 30.88
CA ILE A 149 -3.62 12.30 31.85
C ILE A 149 -2.96 12.69 33.17
N HIS A 150 -3.76 12.98 34.18
CA HIS A 150 -3.28 13.18 35.55
C HIS A 150 -3.37 11.87 36.32
N VAL A 151 -2.26 11.47 36.92
CA VAL A 151 -2.17 10.26 37.73
C VAL A 151 -1.79 10.66 39.14
N SER A 152 -2.53 10.12 40.11
CA SER A 152 -2.26 10.35 41.54
C SER A 152 -2.18 9.03 42.29
N ILE A 153 -1.15 8.88 43.10
CA ILE A 153 -0.89 7.66 43.88
C ILE A 153 -0.65 8.01 45.35
N VAL A 154 -1.17 7.17 46.24
CA VAL A 154 -1.13 7.40 47.68
C VAL A 154 -0.05 6.54 48.32
N GLY A 155 0.80 7.15 49.13
CA GLY A 155 1.82 6.48 49.95
C GLY A 155 1.69 6.83 51.44
N ASN A 156 2.43 6.09 52.25
CA ASN A 156 2.53 6.25 53.70
C ASN A 156 3.47 7.38 54.12
N SER A 157 4.44 7.71 53.27
CA SER A 157 5.35 8.85 53.41
C SER A 157 5.46 9.63 52.08
N PRO A 158 5.99 10.86 52.08
CA PRO A 158 6.27 11.59 50.85
C PRO A 158 7.16 10.81 49.87
N GLU A 159 8.20 10.15 50.40
CA GLU A 159 9.17 9.38 49.63
C GLU A 159 8.54 8.10 49.07
N ASP A 160 7.73 7.40 49.87
CA ASP A 160 6.97 6.22 49.45
C ASP A 160 5.96 6.58 48.34
N ALA A 161 5.23 7.69 48.48
CA ALA A 161 4.28 8.14 47.46
C ALA A 161 4.98 8.45 46.13
N ARG A 162 6.15 9.10 46.18
CA ARG A 162 6.95 9.39 44.99
C ARG A 162 7.53 8.11 44.38
N ALA A 163 8.12 7.23 45.18
CA ALA A 163 8.72 5.98 44.72
C ALA A 163 7.69 5.08 44.02
N ARG A 164 6.46 5.01 44.54
CA ARG A 164 5.36 4.31 43.86
C ARG A 164 4.98 4.96 42.54
N GLY A 165 4.96 6.30 42.47
CA GLY A 165 4.71 7.04 41.23
C GLY A 165 5.77 6.78 40.18
N ASP A 166 7.04 6.80 40.58
CA ASP A 166 8.19 6.52 39.71
C ASP A 166 8.15 5.07 39.20
N ALA A 167 7.85 4.12 40.09
CA ALA A 167 7.73 2.69 39.75
C ALA A 167 6.55 2.41 38.81
N LEU A 168 5.40 3.04 39.04
CA LEU A 168 4.23 2.94 38.15
C LEU A 168 4.57 3.48 36.75
N LEU A 169 5.23 4.63 36.68
CA LEU A 169 5.62 5.26 35.43
C LEU A 169 6.61 4.40 34.65
N ALA A 170 7.63 3.86 35.32
CA ALA A 170 8.61 2.97 34.71
C ALA A 170 7.99 1.65 34.21
N ALA A 171 7.13 1.02 35.02
CA ALA A 171 6.41 -0.19 34.62
C ALA A 171 5.48 0.07 33.43
N PHE A 172 4.81 1.23 33.41
CA PHE A 172 3.96 1.65 32.31
C PHE A 172 4.71 1.83 30.99
N PHE A 173 5.84 2.54 30.99
CA PHE A 173 6.65 2.69 29.79
C PHE A 173 7.24 1.37 29.30
N THR A 174 7.66 0.51 30.22
CA THR A 174 8.17 -0.84 29.90
C THR A 174 7.10 -1.67 29.21
N GLU A 175 5.87 -1.64 29.73
CA GLU A 175 4.74 -2.36 29.14
C GLU A 175 4.35 -1.80 27.76
N ILE A 176 4.34 -0.48 27.58
CA ILE A 176 4.07 0.12 26.27
C ILE A 176 5.13 -0.32 25.25
N GLU A 177 6.40 -0.35 25.65
CA GLU A 177 7.48 -0.75 24.77
C GLU A 177 7.41 -2.24 24.43
N ALA A 178 7.02 -3.09 25.38
CA ALA A 178 6.73 -4.51 25.12
C ALA A 178 5.58 -4.66 24.10
N LEU A 179 4.45 -3.97 24.29
CA LEU A 179 3.33 -4.00 23.35
C LEU A 179 3.69 -3.48 21.96
N ARG A 180 4.58 -2.49 21.86
CA ARG A 180 5.12 -1.99 20.59
C ARG A 180 5.96 -3.05 19.88
N ASN A 181 6.85 -3.72 20.62
CA ASN A 181 7.68 -4.78 20.07
C ASN A 181 6.83 -6.00 19.63
N ASP A 182 5.85 -6.40 20.44
CA ASP A 182 4.91 -7.48 20.07
C ASP A 182 4.13 -7.15 18.79
N GLU A 183 3.66 -5.90 18.64
CA GLU A 183 2.99 -5.43 17.43
C GLU A 183 3.93 -5.44 16.21
N LEU A 184 5.21 -5.06 16.38
CA LEU A 184 6.22 -5.17 15.32
C LEU A 184 6.42 -6.62 14.91
N ASP A 185 6.64 -7.52 15.87
CA ASP A 185 6.90 -8.94 15.60
C ASP A 185 5.71 -9.60 14.89
N MET A 186 4.48 -9.28 15.33
CA MET A 186 3.26 -9.78 14.69
C MET A 186 3.12 -9.27 13.25
N ARG A 187 3.43 -7.99 13.00
CA ARG A 187 3.41 -7.40 11.65
C ARG A 187 4.52 -7.94 10.76
N GLU A 188 5.73 -8.11 11.28
CA GLU A 188 6.87 -8.65 10.54
C GLU A 188 6.65 -10.11 10.14
N THR A 189 6.13 -10.93 11.06
CA THR A 189 5.83 -12.33 10.78
C THR A 189 4.76 -12.47 9.69
N GLY A 190 3.69 -11.67 9.77
CA GLY A 190 2.64 -11.66 8.75
C GLY A 190 3.11 -11.13 7.38
N ALA A 191 3.94 -10.08 7.37
CA ALA A 191 4.50 -9.53 6.14
C ALA A 191 5.55 -10.45 5.50
N GLY A 192 6.35 -11.15 6.31
CA GLY A 192 7.40 -12.06 5.84
C GLY A 192 6.84 -13.21 5.01
N GLN A 193 5.76 -13.85 5.46
CA GLN A 193 5.10 -14.92 4.71
C GLN A 193 4.62 -14.45 3.33
N ALA A 194 3.96 -13.30 3.26
CA ALA A 194 3.49 -12.75 1.99
C ALA A 194 4.65 -12.39 1.04
N ILE A 195 5.75 -11.85 1.57
CA ILE A 195 6.96 -11.55 0.77
C ILE A 195 7.56 -12.84 0.21
N ASP A 196 7.64 -13.91 1.01
CA ASP A 196 8.16 -15.19 0.55
C ASP A 196 7.26 -15.80 -0.54
N ASP A 197 5.94 -15.72 -0.40
CA ASP A 197 4.99 -16.16 -1.44
C ASP A 197 5.19 -15.37 -2.75
N TYR A 198 5.31 -14.05 -2.67
CA TYR A 198 5.61 -13.21 -3.84
C TYR A 198 6.97 -13.57 -4.46
N ARG A 199 8.00 -13.83 -3.64
CA ARG A 199 9.32 -14.26 -4.12
C ARG A 199 9.24 -15.58 -4.88
N LEU A 200 8.50 -16.55 -4.34
CA LEU A 200 8.28 -17.85 -4.98
C LEU A 200 7.53 -17.69 -6.31
N SER A 201 6.51 -16.82 -6.35
CA SER A 201 5.79 -16.52 -7.59
C SER A 201 6.72 -15.94 -8.67
N VAL A 202 7.56 -14.96 -8.34
CA VAL A 202 8.52 -14.36 -9.29
C VAL A 202 9.51 -15.41 -9.83
N LEU A 203 10.01 -16.29 -8.96
CA LEU A 203 10.92 -17.37 -9.35
C LEU A 203 10.23 -18.39 -10.26
N ALA A 204 9.01 -18.80 -9.92
CA ALA A 204 8.22 -19.73 -10.73
C ALA A 204 7.95 -19.18 -12.13
N THR A 205 7.49 -17.93 -12.25
CA THR A 205 7.27 -17.29 -13.56
C THR A 205 8.58 -17.17 -14.36
N ARG A 206 9.69 -16.82 -13.71
CA ARG A 206 11.01 -16.77 -14.37
C ARG A 206 11.46 -18.13 -14.89
N GLU A 207 11.21 -19.19 -14.15
CA GLU A 207 11.51 -20.56 -14.58
C GLU A 207 10.65 -20.98 -15.77
N GLU A 208 9.35 -20.64 -15.76
CA GLU A 208 8.46 -20.86 -16.90
C GLU A 208 8.90 -20.14 -18.16
N ILE A 209 9.28 -18.86 -18.05
CA ILE A 209 9.86 -18.09 -19.15
C ILE A 209 11.11 -18.81 -19.68
N SER A 210 12.05 -19.19 -18.80
CA SER A 210 13.30 -19.84 -19.22
C SER A 210 13.06 -21.18 -19.91
N ARG A 211 12.08 -21.97 -19.43
CA ARG A 211 11.69 -23.24 -20.05
C ARG A 211 11.11 -23.01 -21.44
N LEU A 212 10.17 -22.08 -21.58
CA LEU A 212 9.58 -21.75 -22.88
C LEU A 212 10.63 -21.24 -23.88
N GLN A 213 11.55 -20.38 -23.44
CA GLN A 213 12.67 -19.88 -24.25
C GLN A 213 13.59 -21.01 -24.73
N LYS A 214 13.88 -22.00 -23.88
CA LYS A 214 14.72 -23.17 -24.25
C LYS A 214 14.02 -24.11 -25.21
N GLU A 215 12.74 -24.37 -24.99
CA GLU A 215 11.94 -25.30 -25.82
C GLU A 215 11.72 -24.74 -27.23
N THR A 216 11.52 -23.44 -27.35
CA THR A 216 11.11 -22.79 -28.60
C THR A 216 12.24 -22.05 -29.31
N GLY A 217 13.32 -21.73 -28.59
CA GLY A 217 14.42 -20.90 -29.08
C GLY A 217 14.05 -19.42 -29.25
N LEU A 218 12.85 -19.01 -28.84
CA LEU A 218 12.38 -17.63 -28.85
C LEU A 218 12.79 -16.93 -27.55
N ILE A 219 13.57 -15.86 -27.65
CA ILE A 219 14.15 -15.16 -26.49
C ILE A 219 13.18 -14.09 -25.96
N SER A 220 12.48 -13.38 -26.85
CA SER A 220 11.53 -12.32 -26.48
C SER A 220 10.38 -12.22 -27.48
N ALA A 221 9.28 -11.58 -27.08
CA ALA A 221 8.19 -11.22 -27.98
C ALA A 221 8.68 -10.30 -29.12
N ASP A 222 9.53 -9.30 -28.82
CA ASP A 222 10.14 -8.43 -29.84
C ASP A 222 10.93 -9.19 -30.91
N GLN A 223 11.53 -10.34 -30.56
CA GLN A 223 12.23 -11.18 -31.53
C GLN A 223 11.25 -11.81 -32.52
N PHE A 224 10.05 -12.18 -32.07
CA PHE A 224 9.01 -12.68 -32.96
C PHE A 224 8.57 -11.59 -33.94
N ASP A 225 8.32 -10.37 -33.48
CA ASP A 225 7.97 -9.24 -34.35
C ASP A 225 9.04 -8.97 -35.41
N ALA A 226 10.32 -9.05 -35.02
CA ALA A 226 11.43 -8.93 -35.96
C ALA A 226 11.43 -10.06 -37.02
N LEU A 227 11.12 -11.30 -36.63
CA LEU A 227 11.01 -12.44 -37.57
C LEU A 227 9.83 -12.28 -38.53
N VAL A 228 8.69 -11.72 -38.07
CA VAL A 228 7.55 -11.39 -38.93
C VAL A 228 7.97 -10.35 -39.97
N ALA A 229 8.60 -9.26 -39.54
CA ALA A 229 9.05 -8.20 -40.44
C ALA A 229 10.10 -8.70 -41.46
N GLU A 230 11.02 -9.56 -41.05
CA GLU A 230 11.98 -10.21 -41.95
C GLU A 230 11.28 -11.09 -42.99
N THR A 231 10.26 -11.84 -42.58
CA THR A 231 9.48 -12.72 -43.47
C THR A 231 8.69 -11.90 -44.50
N ASP A 232 8.09 -10.78 -44.09
CA ASP A 232 7.37 -9.87 -44.98
C ASP A 232 8.30 -9.20 -46.00
N GLU A 233 9.50 -8.84 -45.58
CA GLU A 233 10.54 -8.32 -46.48
C GLU A 233 11.03 -9.39 -47.47
N LEU A 234 11.21 -10.64 -47.03
CA LEU A 234 11.51 -11.75 -47.94
C LEU A 234 10.38 -12.00 -48.94
N ALA A 235 9.12 -11.87 -48.52
CA ALA A 235 7.96 -12.02 -49.39
C ALA A 235 7.96 -10.93 -50.48
N ARG A 236 8.14 -9.66 -50.11
CA ARG A 236 8.23 -8.56 -51.08
C ARG A 236 9.36 -8.77 -52.09
N ARG A 237 10.54 -9.18 -51.63
CA ARG A 237 11.66 -9.49 -52.55
C ARG A 237 11.35 -10.64 -53.50
N ALA A 238 10.68 -11.69 -53.02
CA ALA A 238 10.27 -12.79 -53.88
C ALA A 238 9.25 -12.34 -54.93
N ASP A 239 8.30 -11.48 -54.58
CA ASP A 239 7.32 -10.93 -55.51
C ASP A 239 7.96 -10.03 -56.58
N ASP A 240 8.91 -9.15 -56.18
CA ASP A 240 9.67 -8.31 -57.11
C ASP A 240 10.51 -9.15 -58.09
N MET A 241 11.15 -10.22 -57.59
CA MET A 241 11.89 -11.18 -58.41
C MET A 241 10.95 -11.94 -59.37
N ALA A 242 9.77 -12.34 -58.91
CA ALA A 242 8.77 -13.02 -59.73
C ALA A 242 8.28 -12.12 -60.88
N ALA A 243 8.01 -10.84 -60.60
CA ALA A 243 7.62 -9.86 -61.60
C ALA A 243 8.73 -9.65 -62.65
N THR A 244 9.97 -9.47 -62.21
CA THR A 244 11.13 -9.31 -63.10
C THR A 244 11.37 -10.59 -63.94
N LEU A 245 11.19 -11.77 -63.35
CA LEU A 245 11.31 -13.04 -64.05
C LEU A 245 10.23 -13.20 -65.12
N ALA A 246 8.99 -12.82 -64.81
CA ALA A 246 7.90 -12.81 -65.77
C ALA A 246 8.20 -11.87 -66.96
N GLU A 247 8.67 -10.66 -66.70
CA GLU A 247 9.08 -9.70 -67.73
C GLU A 247 10.16 -10.28 -68.66
N LYS A 248 11.23 -10.84 -68.09
CA LYS A 248 12.33 -11.45 -68.85
C LYS A 248 11.87 -12.68 -69.64
N THR A 249 10.96 -13.47 -69.07
CA THR A 249 10.37 -14.63 -69.74
C THR A 249 9.58 -14.20 -70.97
N GLU A 250 8.76 -13.15 -70.87
CA GLU A 250 8.04 -12.60 -72.01
C GLU A 250 8.98 -11.98 -73.05
N ALA A 251 10.04 -11.29 -72.65
CA ALA A 251 11.04 -10.75 -73.57
C ALA A 251 11.73 -11.85 -74.39
N VAL A 252 12.12 -12.96 -73.75
CA VAL A 252 12.68 -14.14 -74.43
C VAL A 252 11.65 -14.76 -75.37
N ASN A 253 10.39 -14.92 -74.94
CA ASN A 253 9.31 -15.45 -75.78
C ASN A 253 9.08 -14.59 -77.03
N ALA A 254 9.05 -13.27 -76.86
CA ALA A 254 8.87 -12.32 -77.96
C ALA A 254 10.00 -12.41 -79.00
N LEU A 255 11.27 -12.42 -78.57
CA LEU A 255 12.40 -12.59 -79.49
C LEU A 255 12.42 -13.98 -80.14
N THR A 256 12.10 -15.03 -79.39
CA THR A 256 11.99 -16.41 -79.91
C THR A 256 10.98 -16.49 -81.05
N GLN A 257 9.81 -15.87 -80.88
CA GLN A 257 8.76 -15.81 -81.91
C GLN A 257 9.18 -14.95 -83.11
N ALA A 258 9.77 -13.77 -82.86
CA ALA A 258 10.20 -12.86 -83.92
C ALA A 258 11.32 -13.43 -84.79
N LEU A 259 12.26 -14.15 -84.18
CA LEU A 259 13.40 -14.77 -84.84
C LEU A 259 13.12 -16.19 -85.35
N GLN A 260 11.96 -16.77 -84.98
CA GLN A 260 11.57 -18.15 -85.29
C GLN A 260 12.66 -19.18 -84.90
N THR A 261 13.36 -18.92 -83.80
CA THR A 261 14.48 -19.75 -83.32
C THR A 261 14.49 -19.78 -81.80
N THR A 262 15.10 -20.83 -81.22
CA THR A 262 15.23 -20.96 -79.76
C THR A 262 16.57 -20.37 -79.28
N PRO A 263 16.70 -19.98 -78.00
CA PRO A 263 17.98 -19.51 -77.45
C PRO A 263 19.14 -20.50 -77.66
N ARG A 264 18.86 -21.81 -77.54
CA ARG A 264 19.85 -22.88 -77.79
C ARG A 264 20.34 -22.88 -79.24
N LEU A 265 19.42 -22.79 -80.20
CA LEU A 265 19.75 -22.75 -81.63
C LEU A 265 20.43 -21.42 -82.01
N ALA A 266 20.02 -20.30 -81.41
CA ALA A 266 20.67 -19.01 -81.57
C ALA A 266 22.14 -19.04 -81.11
N ALA A 267 22.42 -19.62 -79.93
CA ALA A 267 23.78 -19.81 -79.43
C ALA A 267 24.61 -20.70 -80.35
N ALA A 268 24.01 -21.78 -80.88
CA ALA A 268 24.66 -22.66 -81.85
C ALA A 268 24.99 -21.94 -83.17
N ALA A 269 24.05 -21.16 -83.71
CA ALA A 269 24.28 -20.35 -84.92
C ALA A 269 25.41 -19.33 -84.73
N LEU A 270 25.46 -18.65 -83.57
CA LEU A 270 26.55 -17.73 -83.24
C LEU A 270 27.90 -18.45 -83.12
N LYS A 271 27.94 -19.65 -82.51
CA LYS A 271 29.16 -20.47 -82.45
C LYS A 271 29.65 -20.88 -83.84
N LEU A 272 28.76 -21.32 -84.73
CA LEU A 272 29.11 -21.70 -86.10
C LEU A 272 29.61 -20.50 -86.90
N HIS A 273 28.97 -19.35 -86.76
CA HIS A 273 29.39 -18.10 -87.43
C HIS A 273 30.68 -17.52 -86.86
N ALA A 274 31.14 -17.96 -85.68
CA ALA A 274 32.43 -17.59 -85.12
C ALA A 274 33.55 -18.58 -85.50
N ASP A 275 33.24 -19.77 -86.04
CA ASP A 275 34.23 -20.79 -86.39
C ASP A 275 34.77 -20.61 -87.81
N THR A 276 36.04 -20.20 -87.91
CA THR A 276 36.70 -19.92 -89.20
C THR A 276 36.79 -21.14 -90.12
N THR A 277 36.93 -22.33 -89.56
CA THR A 277 37.03 -23.58 -90.34
C THR A 277 35.68 -23.94 -90.95
N PHE A 278 34.62 -23.83 -90.17
CA PHE A 278 33.26 -24.03 -90.65
C PHE A 278 32.91 -23.03 -91.75
N ILE A 279 33.21 -21.74 -91.57
CA ILE A 279 32.99 -20.70 -92.59
C ILE A 279 33.69 -21.07 -93.91
N ALA A 280 34.98 -21.41 -93.86
CA ALA A 280 35.74 -21.81 -95.05
C ALA A 280 35.17 -23.06 -95.73
N LEU A 281 34.71 -24.06 -94.96
CA LEU A 281 34.08 -25.27 -95.51
C LEU A 281 32.71 -24.95 -96.17
N THR A 282 31.95 -24.01 -95.62
CA THR A 282 30.68 -23.57 -96.24
C THR A 282 30.90 -22.72 -97.49
N GLU A 283 31.96 -21.93 -97.56
CA GLU A 283 32.38 -21.21 -98.78
C GLU A 283 32.83 -22.19 -99.86
N GLU A 284 33.72 -23.14 -99.53
CA GLU A 284 34.15 -24.21 -100.44
C GLU A 284 32.94 -25.01 -100.97
N ALA A 285 32.00 -25.41 -100.10
CA ALA A 285 30.79 -26.11 -100.51
C ALA A 285 29.94 -25.28 -101.48
N SER A 286 29.86 -23.96 -101.28
CA SER A 286 29.12 -23.03 -102.16
C SER A 286 29.79 -22.92 -103.53
N ASP A 287 31.12 -22.84 -103.58
CA ASP A 287 31.90 -22.80 -104.82
C ASP A 287 31.77 -24.12 -105.62
N GLN A 288 31.85 -25.26 -104.94
CA GLN A 288 31.65 -26.58 -105.55
C GLN A 288 30.20 -26.75 -106.05
N ALA A 289 29.21 -26.21 -105.34
CA ALA A 289 27.81 -26.22 -105.79
C ALA A 289 27.63 -25.39 -107.08
N ALA A 290 28.24 -24.20 -107.16
CA ALA A 290 28.20 -23.36 -108.35
C ALA A 290 28.92 -24.02 -109.54
N LEU A 291 30.05 -24.70 -109.29
CA LEU A 291 30.74 -25.49 -110.30
C LEU A 291 29.88 -26.66 -110.80
N LEU A 292 29.25 -27.41 -109.88
CA LEU A 292 28.35 -28.52 -110.20
C LEU A 292 27.19 -28.05 -111.07
N SER A 293 26.52 -26.96 -110.70
CA SER A 293 25.42 -26.37 -111.48
C SER A 293 25.86 -25.99 -112.90
N ARG A 294 27.01 -25.32 -113.05
CA ARG A 294 27.57 -24.98 -114.37
C ARG A 294 27.89 -26.21 -115.23
N LYS A 295 28.42 -27.28 -114.62
CA LYS A 295 28.73 -28.54 -115.33
C LYS A 295 27.47 -29.30 -115.71
N GLN A 296 26.46 -29.34 -114.84
CA GLN A 296 25.15 -29.96 -115.12
C GLN A 296 24.40 -29.24 -116.24
N ALA A 297 24.55 -27.92 -116.37
CA ALA A 297 23.96 -27.17 -117.48
C ALA A 297 24.57 -27.51 -118.85
N ARG A 298 25.82 -28.01 -118.89
CA ARG A 298 26.54 -28.33 -120.13
C ARG A 298 26.59 -29.82 -120.46
N PHE A 299 26.54 -30.67 -119.44
CA PHE A 299 26.76 -32.11 -119.59
C PHE A 299 25.64 -32.91 -118.92
N GLY A 300 25.37 -34.11 -119.45
CA GLY A 300 24.40 -35.02 -118.86
C GLY A 300 24.81 -35.50 -117.46
N PRO A 301 23.85 -35.97 -116.64
CA PRO A 301 24.07 -36.31 -115.22
C PRO A 301 25.09 -37.44 -114.97
N ARG A 302 25.41 -38.26 -115.98
CA ARG A 302 26.40 -39.35 -115.89
C ARG A 302 27.80 -38.95 -116.38
N HIS A 303 28.01 -37.71 -116.83
CA HIS A 303 29.28 -37.25 -117.35
C HIS A 303 30.38 -37.23 -116.26
N PRO A 304 31.63 -37.64 -116.55
CA PRO A 304 32.70 -37.70 -115.54
C PRO A 304 32.93 -36.38 -114.81
N GLU A 305 32.90 -35.24 -115.52
CA GLU A 305 33.08 -33.92 -114.88
C GLU A 305 31.92 -33.54 -113.93
N VAL A 306 30.70 -33.98 -114.22
CA VAL A 306 29.54 -33.76 -113.33
C VAL A 306 29.66 -34.62 -112.08
N ARG A 307 30.10 -35.88 -112.23
CA ARG A 307 30.34 -36.78 -111.09
C ARG A 307 31.47 -36.28 -110.19
N ALA A 308 32.55 -35.77 -110.78
CA ALA A 308 33.67 -35.20 -110.04
C ALA A 308 33.22 -33.95 -109.24
N ALA A 309 32.54 -33.00 -109.90
CA ALA A 309 32.01 -31.82 -109.23
C ALA A 309 30.99 -32.16 -108.13
N LYS A 310 30.16 -33.19 -108.35
CA LYS A 310 29.22 -33.69 -107.34
C LYS A 310 29.95 -34.31 -106.14
N GLY A 311 30.96 -35.13 -106.39
CA GLY A 311 31.78 -35.72 -105.32
C GLY A 311 32.49 -34.66 -104.46
N SER A 312 33.04 -33.62 -105.10
CA SER A 312 33.66 -32.49 -104.38
C SER A 312 32.64 -31.72 -103.53
N TYR A 313 31.45 -31.43 -104.08
CA TYR A 313 30.36 -30.80 -103.34
C TYR A 313 29.91 -31.65 -102.13
N ASP A 314 29.63 -32.93 -102.35
CA ASP A 314 29.16 -33.85 -101.31
C ASP A 314 30.23 -33.99 -100.19
N THR A 315 31.52 -33.98 -100.54
CA THR A 315 32.64 -34.06 -99.58
C THR A 315 32.76 -32.76 -98.76
N ALA A 316 32.72 -31.60 -99.40
CA ALA A 316 32.77 -30.31 -98.71
C ALA A 316 31.57 -30.13 -97.78
N GLN A 317 30.37 -30.52 -98.23
CA GLN A 317 29.15 -30.48 -97.41
C GLN A 317 29.23 -31.43 -96.20
N ALA A 318 29.73 -32.66 -96.39
CA ALA A 318 29.91 -33.62 -95.30
C ALA A 318 30.93 -33.12 -94.27
N ALA A 319 32.04 -32.52 -94.72
CA ALA A 319 33.06 -31.93 -93.85
C ALA A 319 32.50 -30.76 -93.03
N ALA A 320 31.73 -29.86 -93.67
CA ALA A 320 31.05 -28.75 -92.98
C ALA A 320 30.06 -29.26 -91.92
N MET A 321 29.25 -30.27 -92.24
CA MET A 321 28.26 -30.83 -91.31
C MET A 321 28.93 -31.52 -90.12
N THR A 322 30.01 -32.27 -90.36
CA THR A 322 30.81 -32.92 -89.31
C THR A 322 31.42 -31.88 -88.37
N ARG A 323 31.94 -30.78 -88.92
CA ARG A 323 32.47 -29.65 -88.13
C ARG A 323 31.36 -29.00 -87.30
N ALA A 324 30.19 -28.79 -87.87
CA ALA A 324 29.07 -28.17 -87.18
C ALA A 324 28.58 -29.01 -85.99
N GLN A 325 28.45 -30.33 -86.16
CA GLN A 325 28.11 -31.27 -85.09
C GLN A 325 29.12 -31.20 -83.95
N ALA A 326 30.42 -31.18 -84.28
CA ALA A 326 31.49 -31.13 -83.29
C ALA A 326 31.53 -29.84 -82.44
N ILE A 327 30.96 -28.74 -82.92
CA ILE A 327 30.99 -27.44 -82.21
C ILE A 327 29.70 -27.18 -81.41
N THR A 328 28.57 -27.68 -81.91
CA THR A 328 27.24 -27.27 -81.42
C THR A 328 26.52 -28.37 -80.63
N ASP A 329 27.02 -29.60 -80.63
CA ASP A 329 26.37 -30.79 -80.09
C ASP A 329 24.94 -31.00 -80.62
N LEU A 330 24.63 -30.42 -81.79
CA LEU A 330 23.34 -30.57 -82.46
C LEU A 330 23.34 -31.81 -83.34
N ASP A 331 22.18 -32.46 -83.44
CA ASP A 331 22.00 -33.56 -84.37
C ASP A 331 21.91 -33.06 -85.82
N GLN A 332 21.99 -33.99 -86.78
CA GLN A 332 21.97 -33.64 -88.20
C GLN A 332 20.63 -33.01 -88.65
N ARG A 333 19.52 -33.32 -87.96
CA ARG A 333 18.20 -32.78 -88.28
C ARG A 333 18.07 -31.34 -87.76
N GLU A 334 18.52 -31.08 -86.54
CA GLU A 334 18.59 -29.76 -85.93
C GLU A 334 19.48 -28.81 -86.73
N LEU A 335 20.65 -29.28 -87.17
CA LEU A 335 21.55 -28.51 -88.04
C LEU A 335 20.94 -28.19 -89.40
N SER A 336 20.18 -29.12 -89.98
CA SER A 336 19.50 -28.89 -91.26
C SER A 336 18.30 -27.94 -91.15
N ALA A 337 17.72 -27.81 -89.95
CA ALA A 337 16.63 -26.88 -89.66
C ALA A 337 17.14 -25.46 -89.30
N LEU A 338 18.45 -25.31 -89.08
CA LEU A 338 19.07 -24.04 -88.72
C LEU A 338 19.23 -23.15 -89.97
N ASP A 339 18.51 -22.03 -90.01
CA ASP A 339 18.63 -21.06 -91.10
C ASP A 339 19.93 -20.23 -90.95
N MET A 340 20.96 -20.66 -91.69
CA MET A 340 22.28 -20.03 -91.69
C MET A 340 22.40 -18.86 -92.68
N SER A 341 21.38 -18.64 -93.53
CA SER A 341 21.47 -17.72 -94.69
C SER A 341 21.49 -16.23 -94.31
N HIS A 342 21.03 -15.88 -93.11
CA HIS A 342 20.86 -14.50 -92.67
C HIS A 342 21.48 -14.18 -91.30
N VAL A 343 22.38 -15.04 -90.81
CA VAL A 343 22.97 -14.90 -89.47
C VAL A 343 23.77 -13.59 -89.34
N GLY A 344 24.49 -13.15 -90.39
CA GLY A 344 25.26 -11.89 -90.35
C GLY A 344 24.42 -10.63 -90.07
N ASN A 345 23.18 -10.56 -90.60
CA ASN A 345 22.28 -9.42 -90.37
C ASN A 345 21.45 -9.54 -89.07
N ARG A 346 21.39 -10.74 -88.48
CA ARG A 346 20.59 -11.06 -87.28
C ARG A 346 21.44 -11.37 -86.05
N ALA A 347 22.77 -11.37 -86.17
CA ALA A 347 23.70 -11.76 -85.12
C ALA A 347 23.50 -10.97 -83.81
N GLY A 348 23.20 -9.67 -83.90
CA GLY A 348 22.87 -8.83 -82.73
C GLY A 348 21.65 -9.34 -81.97
N LEU A 349 20.52 -9.56 -82.66
CA LEU A 349 19.29 -10.06 -82.05
C LEU A 349 19.43 -11.49 -81.51
N LEU A 350 20.22 -12.34 -82.17
CA LEU A 350 20.55 -13.67 -81.67
C LEU A 350 21.39 -13.59 -80.38
N SER A 351 22.34 -12.64 -80.31
CA SER A 351 23.15 -12.39 -79.11
C SER A 351 22.30 -11.85 -77.97
N ASP A 352 21.35 -10.96 -78.26
CA ASP A 352 20.40 -10.44 -77.28
C ASP A 352 19.50 -11.55 -76.73
N LEU A 353 19.00 -12.45 -77.60
CA LEU A 353 18.20 -13.61 -77.17
C LEU A 353 18.99 -14.53 -76.23
N VAL A 354 20.24 -14.83 -76.54
CA VAL A 354 21.10 -15.68 -75.70
C VAL A 354 21.40 -15.00 -74.36
N SER A 355 21.70 -13.69 -74.39
CA SER A 355 21.97 -12.91 -73.18
C SER A 355 20.74 -12.84 -72.26
N LEU A 356 19.56 -12.53 -72.82
CA LEU A 356 18.30 -12.48 -72.08
C LEU A 356 17.90 -13.84 -71.50
N GLU A 357 18.13 -14.93 -72.24
CA GLU A 357 17.87 -16.28 -71.72
C GLU A 357 18.80 -16.62 -70.55
N ALA A 358 20.08 -16.25 -70.63
CA ALA A 358 21.02 -16.45 -69.53
C ALA A 358 20.61 -15.64 -68.27
N GLU A 359 20.21 -14.37 -68.45
CA GLU A 359 19.65 -13.54 -67.38
C GLU A 359 18.38 -14.15 -66.77
N ARG A 360 17.42 -14.57 -67.62
CA ARG A 360 16.16 -15.19 -67.20
C ARG A 360 16.42 -16.48 -66.42
N ALA A 361 17.32 -17.34 -66.89
CA ALA A 361 17.68 -18.59 -66.23
C ALA A 361 18.37 -18.33 -64.88
N GLY A 362 19.27 -17.35 -64.80
CA GLY A 362 19.89 -16.92 -63.55
C GLY A 362 18.87 -16.42 -62.53
N LEU A 363 17.98 -15.52 -62.95
CA LEU A 363 16.93 -14.98 -62.10
C LEU A 363 15.91 -16.06 -61.65
N ALA A 364 15.61 -17.03 -62.51
CA ALA A 364 14.75 -18.16 -62.15
C ALA A 364 15.37 -19.00 -61.01
N ALA A 365 16.68 -19.23 -61.05
CA ALA A 365 17.39 -19.94 -59.99
C ALA A 365 17.42 -19.14 -58.68
N GLU A 366 17.65 -17.83 -58.76
CA GLU A 366 17.61 -16.93 -57.60
C GLU A 366 16.21 -16.88 -56.96
N TYR A 367 15.17 -16.74 -57.78
CA TYR A 367 13.78 -16.77 -57.34
C TYR A 367 13.42 -18.07 -56.63
N ALA A 368 13.80 -19.23 -57.19
CA ALA A 368 13.56 -20.53 -56.55
C ALA A 368 14.24 -20.63 -55.16
N GLY A 369 15.47 -20.11 -55.03
CA GLY A 369 16.17 -20.03 -53.75
C GLY A 369 15.55 -19.03 -52.77
N ALA A 370 14.96 -17.94 -53.24
CA ALA A 370 14.22 -16.98 -52.42
C ALA A 370 12.92 -17.58 -51.89
N VAL A 371 12.13 -18.26 -52.74
CA VAL A 371 10.89 -18.93 -52.34
C VAL A 371 11.15 -20.01 -51.28
N LEU A 372 12.19 -20.83 -51.44
CA LEU A 372 12.54 -21.85 -50.45
C LEU A 372 12.84 -21.22 -49.07
N ARG A 373 13.58 -20.10 -49.03
CA ARG A 373 13.87 -19.37 -47.79
C ARG A 373 12.61 -18.76 -47.18
N LEU A 374 11.73 -18.20 -48.01
CA LEU A 374 10.46 -17.64 -47.58
C LEU A 374 9.55 -18.70 -46.96
N ASP A 375 9.46 -19.89 -47.57
CA ASP A 375 8.64 -20.98 -47.05
C ASP A 375 9.17 -21.49 -45.70
N GLN A 376 10.49 -21.60 -45.54
CA GLN A 376 11.12 -21.93 -44.27
C GLN A 376 10.85 -20.86 -43.20
N ALA A 377 10.94 -19.58 -43.56
CA ALA A 377 10.66 -18.47 -42.66
C ALA A 377 9.19 -18.46 -42.22
N ARG A 378 8.24 -18.64 -43.16
CA ARG A 378 6.80 -18.75 -42.88
C ARG A 378 6.47 -19.95 -41.99
N ALA A 379 7.07 -21.10 -42.25
CA ALA A 379 6.86 -22.29 -41.41
C ALA A 379 7.35 -22.04 -39.98
N ARG A 380 8.51 -21.38 -39.82
CA ARG A 380 9.06 -20.99 -38.51
C ARG A 380 8.17 -19.96 -37.82
N GLN A 381 7.71 -18.94 -38.54
CA GLN A 381 6.78 -17.94 -38.02
C GLN A 381 5.52 -18.60 -37.48
N MET A 382 4.88 -19.47 -38.25
CA MET A 382 3.66 -20.19 -37.84
C MET A 382 3.87 -21.05 -36.59
N ALA A 383 5.02 -21.71 -36.48
CA ALA A 383 5.36 -22.51 -35.30
C ALA A 383 5.59 -21.67 -34.03
N LEU A 384 5.89 -20.37 -34.17
CA LEU A 384 6.21 -19.48 -33.05
C LEU A 384 5.05 -18.56 -32.61
N ILE A 385 3.91 -18.55 -33.31
CA ILE A 385 2.76 -17.69 -32.97
C ILE A 385 2.28 -17.93 -31.54
N GLU A 386 1.95 -19.18 -31.19
CA GLU A 386 1.45 -19.53 -29.87
C GLU A 386 2.52 -19.36 -28.77
N PRO A 387 3.77 -19.83 -28.96
CA PRO A 387 4.87 -19.50 -28.06
C PRO A 387 5.09 -18.02 -27.80
N ALA A 388 4.99 -17.17 -28.82
CA ALA A 388 5.21 -15.73 -28.70
C ALA A 388 4.14 -15.09 -27.81
N ALA A 389 2.87 -15.41 -28.03
CA ALA A 389 1.78 -14.91 -27.19
C ALA A 389 1.94 -15.36 -25.73
N ARG A 390 2.27 -16.64 -25.51
CA ARG A 390 2.49 -17.17 -24.16
C ARG A 390 3.70 -16.53 -23.48
N LEU A 391 4.77 -16.24 -24.23
CA LEU A 391 5.95 -15.57 -23.70
C LEU A 391 5.63 -14.13 -23.31
N GLU A 392 4.83 -13.42 -24.09
CA GLU A 392 4.37 -12.06 -23.78
C GLU A 392 3.52 -12.03 -22.51
N ASP A 393 2.55 -12.94 -22.38
CA ASP A 393 1.73 -13.09 -21.17
C ASP A 393 2.60 -13.37 -19.93
N LEU A 394 3.55 -14.32 -20.02
CA LEU A 394 4.46 -14.62 -18.92
C LEU A 394 5.38 -13.44 -18.56
N GLN A 395 5.84 -12.67 -19.53
CA GLN A 395 6.65 -11.47 -19.29
C GLN A 395 5.83 -10.38 -18.59
N ARG A 396 4.56 -10.23 -18.95
CA ARG A 396 3.63 -9.31 -18.28
C ARG A 396 3.35 -9.75 -16.85
N ASP A 397 3.06 -11.03 -16.65
CA ASP A 397 2.84 -11.61 -15.31
C ASP A 397 4.09 -11.47 -14.44
N PHE A 398 5.28 -11.69 -15.00
CA PHE A 398 6.54 -11.47 -14.31
C PHE A 398 6.70 -10.02 -13.87
N ALA A 399 6.44 -9.04 -14.76
CA ALA A 399 6.54 -7.63 -14.43
C ALA A 399 5.56 -7.22 -13.32
N VAL A 400 4.34 -7.76 -13.33
CA VAL A 400 3.35 -7.55 -12.26
C VAL A 400 3.82 -8.18 -10.96
N ALA A 401 4.28 -9.43 -10.98
CA ALA A 401 4.77 -10.12 -9.80
C ALA A 401 5.99 -9.42 -9.18
N GLU A 402 6.93 -8.97 -10.02
CA GLU A 402 8.10 -8.19 -9.59
C GLU A 402 7.70 -6.85 -8.96
N ALA A 403 6.74 -6.14 -9.56
CA ALA A 403 6.23 -4.88 -9.01
C ALA A 403 5.52 -5.07 -7.66
N VAL A 404 4.70 -6.12 -7.53
CA VAL A 404 4.03 -6.45 -6.26
C VAL A 404 5.05 -6.85 -5.20
N PHE A 405 6.05 -7.66 -5.54
CA PHE A 405 7.13 -8.04 -4.64
C PHE A 405 7.93 -6.82 -4.17
N ALA A 406 8.35 -5.94 -5.09
CA ALA A 406 9.07 -4.72 -4.77
C ALA A 406 8.24 -3.79 -3.87
N SER A 407 6.94 -3.66 -4.15
CA SER A 407 5.99 -2.87 -3.34
C SER A 407 5.78 -3.48 -1.95
N ALA A 408 5.72 -4.80 -1.83
CA ALA A 408 5.59 -5.51 -0.56
C ALA A 408 6.84 -5.31 0.33
N ILE A 409 8.04 -5.38 -0.26
CA ILE A 409 9.29 -5.05 0.42
C ILE A 409 9.28 -3.58 0.87
N ALA A 410 8.94 -2.65 -0.03
CA ALA A 410 8.92 -1.22 0.29
C ALA A 410 7.91 -0.89 1.41
N ARG A 411 6.74 -1.52 1.39
CA ARG A 411 5.72 -1.37 2.45
C ARG A 411 6.21 -1.92 3.77
N THR A 412 6.89 -3.06 3.78
CA THR A 412 7.44 -3.65 5.01
C THR A 412 8.51 -2.76 5.63
N GLN A 413 9.38 -2.16 4.82
CA GLN A 413 10.37 -1.18 5.30
C GLN A 413 9.70 0.09 5.85
N THR A 414 8.66 0.60 5.17
CA THR A 414 7.91 1.77 5.65
C THR A 414 7.15 1.49 6.95
N ASN A 415 6.57 0.30 7.11
CA ASN A 415 5.83 -0.07 8.33
C ASN A 415 6.72 -0.11 9.57
N LYS A 416 8.02 -0.44 9.44
CA LYS A 416 8.96 -0.33 10.57
C LYS A 416 9.08 1.10 11.12
N ALA A 417 8.90 2.10 10.26
CA ALA A 417 8.91 3.51 10.66
C ALA A 417 7.59 3.96 11.33
N ASP A 418 6.53 3.15 11.23
CA ASP A 418 5.17 3.47 11.70
C ASP A 418 4.78 2.76 13.02
N LEU A 419 5.77 2.49 13.87
CA LEU A 419 5.59 1.85 15.18
C LEU A 419 4.61 2.61 16.10
N PHE A 420 4.52 3.94 15.93
CA PHE A 420 3.80 4.82 16.85
C PHE A 420 2.32 5.01 16.52
N ALA A 421 1.77 4.34 15.50
CA ALA A 421 0.36 4.46 15.12
C ALA A 421 -0.61 3.83 16.14
N SER A 422 -0.29 2.62 16.63
CA SER A 422 -1.13 1.86 17.57
C SER A 422 -0.86 2.23 19.03
N TYR A 423 0.39 2.59 19.34
CA TYR A 423 0.83 3.04 20.67
C TYR A 423 1.61 4.36 20.56
N PRO A 424 0.90 5.51 20.46
CA PRO A 424 1.51 6.83 20.38
C PRO A 424 2.53 7.10 21.48
N LEU A 425 3.47 8.01 21.18
CA LEU A 425 4.45 8.44 22.15
C LEU A 425 3.76 9.18 23.31
N VAL A 426 4.05 8.78 24.54
CA VAL A 426 3.63 9.51 25.74
C VAL A 426 4.81 10.30 26.25
N GLN A 427 4.58 11.55 26.59
CA GLN A 427 5.58 12.41 27.21
C GLN A 427 5.19 12.67 28.66
N VAL A 428 6.18 12.65 29.54
CA VAL A 428 6.01 13.06 30.93
C VAL A 428 6.04 14.59 30.96
N LEU A 429 4.92 15.20 31.34
CA LEU A 429 4.82 16.65 31.50
C LEU A 429 5.30 17.08 32.89
N GLU A 430 4.92 16.29 33.90
CA GLU A 430 5.34 16.49 35.29
C GLU A 430 5.70 15.13 35.89
N ASP A 431 6.92 15.01 36.40
CA ASP A 431 7.37 13.83 37.14
C ASP A 431 6.60 13.67 38.47
N PRO A 432 6.58 12.45 39.06
CA PRO A 432 5.99 12.21 40.37
C PRO A 432 6.44 13.22 41.42
N SER A 433 5.49 14.02 41.91
CA SER A 433 5.75 15.08 42.86
C SER A 433 6.11 14.54 44.25
N LEU A 434 6.95 15.27 44.99
CA LEU A 434 7.25 15.00 46.40
C LEU A 434 6.27 15.79 47.29
N PRO A 435 5.28 15.15 47.94
CA PRO A 435 4.22 15.87 48.65
C PRO A 435 4.74 16.54 49.92
N THR A 436 4.50 17.85 50.08
CA THR A 436 4.96 18.63 51.24
C THR A 436 3.97 18.64 52.41
N GLU A 437 2.68 18.45 52.16
CA GLU A 437 1.63 18.32 53.17
C GLU A 437 0.90 16.96 53.03
N PRO A 438 0.44 16.36 54.15
CA PRO A 438 -0.35 15.13 54.09
C PRO A 438 -1.72 15.40 53.46
N SER A 439 -2.11 14.54 52.50
CA SER A 439 -3.40 14.63 51.81
C SER A 439 -4.58 14.24 52.71
N SER A 440 -4.34 13.38 53.70
CA SER A 440 -5.25 13.09 54.79
C SER A 440 -4.50 12.78 56.10
N PRO A 441 -5.05 13.14 57.28
CA PRO A 441 -6.29 13.92 57.50
C PRO A 441 -6.11 15.44 57.27
N ARG A 442 -7.10 16.09 56.64
CA ARG A 442 -7.10 17.55 56.42
C ARG A 442 -7.40 18.33 57.71
N ARG A 443 -6.38 18.48 58.56
CA ARG A 443 -6.47 19.11 59.90
C ARG A 443 -7.20 20.46 59.89
N LYS A 444 -6.91 21.32 58.90
CA LYS A 444 -7.54 22.65 58.74
C LYS A 444 -9.07 22.55 58.55
N LEU A 445 -9.55 21.62 57.73
CA LEU A 445 -10.99 21.41 57.50
C LEU A 445 -11.68 20.78 58.71
N ALA A 446 -11.04 19.82 59.37
CA ALA A 446 -11.59 19.17 60.56
C ALA A 446 -11.80 20.17 61.72
N VAL A 447 -10.84 21.07 61.94
CA VAL A 447 -10.95 22.15 62.94
C VAL A 447 -12.04 23.15 62.55
N ALA A 448 -12.11 23.56 61.28
CA ALA A 448 -13.15 24.46 60.79
C ALA A 448 -14.56 23.87 60.96
N ALA A 449 -14.74 22.57 60.69
CA ALA A 449 -15.99 21.86 60.92
C ALA A 449 -16.35 21.82 62.42
N GLY A 450 -15.38 21.57 63.30
CA GLY A 450 -15.58 21.64 64.76
C GLY A 450 -16.01 23.03 65.24
N VAL A 451 -15.41 24.09 64.70
CA VAL A 451 -15.80 25.48 65.00
C VAL A 451 -17.20 25.79 64.48
N ALA A 452 -17.53 25.41 63.25
CA ALA A 452 -18.86 25.61 62.68
C ALA A 452 -19.94 24.89 63.49
N ALA A 453 -19.69 23.63 63.88
CA ALA A 453 -20.57 22.87 64.76
C ALA A 453 -20.75 23.54 66.13
N MET A 454 -19.69 24.15 66.68
CA MET A 454 -19.77 24.91 67.92
C MET A 454 -20.65 26.16 67.78
N ILE A 455 -20.55 26.86 66.64
CA ILE A 455 -21.42 28.01 66.34
C ILE A 455 -22.89 27.56 66.23
N PHE A 456 -23.18 26.47 65.52
CA PHE A 456 -24.54 25.94 65.45
C PHE A 456 -25.08 25.50 66.82
N LEU A 457 -24.23 24.92 67.68
CA LEU A 457 -24.60 24.58 69.06
C LEU A 457 -24.96 25.85 69.85
N LEU A 458 -24.17 26.92 69.73
CA LEU A 458 -24.43 28.21 70.37
C LEU A 458 -25.72 28.86 69.86
N ILE A 459 -25.98 28.82 68.55
CA ILE A 459 -27.23 29.31 67.95
C ILE A 459 -28.43 28.50 68.47
N GLY A 460 -28.33 27.17 68.50
CA GLY A 460 -29.38 26.31 69.07
C GLY A 460 -29.65 26.60 70.54
N LEU A 461 -28.60 26.84 71.33
CA LEU A 461 -28.71 27.19 72.73
C LEU A 461 -29.36 28.57 72.95
N THR A 462 -29.00 29.56 72.15
CA THR A 462 -29.56 30.92 72.23
C THR A 462 -31.02 30.97 71.77
N LEU A 463 -31.38 30.22 70.72
CA LEU A 463 -32.79 29.99 70.35
C LEU A 463 -33.55 29.28 71.47
N GLY A 464 -32.97 28.23 72.07
CA GLY A 464 -33.56 27.54 73.22
C GLY A 464 -33.79 28.47 74.42
N TRP A 465 -32.86 29.40 74.66
CA TRP A 465 -32.93 30.40 75.72
C TRP A 465 -34.05 31.43 75.49
N THR A 466 -34.17 31.92 74.24
CA THR A 466 -35.12 32.95 73.82
C THR A 466 -36.50 32.42 73.40
N ARG A 467 -36.64 31.09 73.26
CA ARG A 467 -37.86 30.38 72.83
C ARG A 467 -39.13 30.88 73.50
N ARG A 468 -39.11 31.09 74.82
CA ARG A 468 -40.32 31.47 75.57
C ARG A 468 -40.72 32.94 75.35
N SER A 469 -39.77 33.88 75.26
CA SER A 469 -40.07 35.27 74.88
C SER A 469 -40.59 35.40 73.45
N LEU A 470 -40.08 34.58 72.54
CA LEU A 470 -40.51 34.54 71.14
C LEU A 470 -41.95 34.00 71.04
N ILE A 471 -42.23 32.88 71.72
CA ILE A 471 -43.57 32.28 71.77
C ILE A 471 -44.57 33.19 72.49
N ASP A 472 -44.18 33.82 73.61
CA ASP A 472 -45.06 34.75 74.33
C ASP A 472 -45.32 36.04 73.53
N ARG A 473 -44.38 36.54 72.71
CA ARG A 473 -44.63 37.66 71.77
C ARG A 473 -45.58 37.26 70.65
N LEU A 474 -45.35 36.11 70.02
CA LEU A 474 -46.20 35.59 68.94
C LEU A 474 -47.63 35.26 69.41
N LEU A 475 -47.81 34.87 70.67
CA LEU A 475 -49.13 34.65 71.27
C LEU A 475 -49.81 35.95 71.73
N LYS A 476 -49.06 37.03 71.98
CA LYS A 476 -49.61 38.33 72.41
C LYS A 476 -50.22 39.14 71.26
N ASP A 477 -49.71 38.95 70.05
CA ASP A 477 -50.19 39.63 68.83
C ASP A 477 -51.42 38.93 68.19
N GLY A 478 -51.89 37.80 68.77
CA GLY A 478 -53.03 37.02 68.27
C GLY A 478 -54.36 37.25 68.97
N GLY A 479 -54.47 38.23 69.88
CA GLY A 479 -55.64 38.39 70.75
C GLY A 479 -56.09 39.84 70.93
N ASP A 480 -56.56 40.49 69.88
CA ASP A 480 -57.37 41.72 69.96
C ASP A 480 -58.42 41.77 68.81
N THR A 481 -59.65 41.35 69.11
CA THR A 481 -60.87 41.74 68.38
C THR A 481 -61.87 42.32 69.39
N PRO A 482 -62.24 43.61 69.33
CA PRO A 482 -63.24 44.20 70.22
C PRO A 482 -64.65 44.11 69.63
N GLY A 483 -65.62 43.72 70.46
CA GLY A 483 -67.02 43.47 70.09
C GLY A 483 -67.94 44.68 70.11
N ALA A 484 -69.25 44.43 70.14
CA ALA A 484 -70.27 45.15 70.92
C ALA A 484 -71.70 44.79 70.47
N SER A 485 -72.53 44.38 71.42
CA SER A 485 -73.99 44.29 71.36
C SER A 485 -74.64 45.62 71.75
N ARG A 486 -75.71 46.06 71.05
CA ARG A 486 -76.86 46.84 71.60
C ARG A 486 -78.05 46.90 70.58
N PRO A 487 -79.29 47.21 71.03
CA PRO A 487 -80.56 46.58 70.59
C PRO A 487 -81.58 47.55 69.92
N PRO A 488 -82.83 47.10 69.67
CA PRO A 488 -84.04 47.93 69.97
C PRO A 488 -85.21 47.12 70.62
N ARG A 489 -85.93 47.67 71.63
CA ARG A 489 -87.26 48.38 71.58
C ARG A 489 -88.33 47.63 70.76
N GLY A 490 -89.34 47.00 71.39
CA GLY A 490 -90.64 47.59 71.80
C GLY A 490 -91.66 47.48 70.65
N LEU A 491 -92.97 47.26 70.76
CA LEU A 491 -93.95 47.17 71.85
C LEU A 491 -95.27 46.70 71.19
N LEU A 492 -96.08 45.89 71.91
CA LEU A 492 -97.54 45.74 71.90
C LEU A 492 -98.37 45.52 70.61
N VAL A 493 -99.15 44.43 70.69
CA VAL A 493 -100.40 44.10 69.99
C VAL A 493 -101.59 44.72 70.76
N PRO A 494 -102.64 45.26 70.11
CA PRO A 494 -103.91 45.63 70.77
C PRO A 494 -104.96 44.50 70.60
N ALA A 495 -106.03 44.34 71.37
CA ALA A 495 -106.72 45.17 72.35
C ALA A 495 -107.57 44.29 73.28
N GLU A 496 -107.70 44.67 74.55
CA GLU A 496 -108.96 45.05 75.24
C GLU A 496 -108.61 45.78 76.55
#